data_AF-A0A7C2A7E5-F1
#
_entry.id   AF-A0A7C2A7E5-F1
#
_cell.length_a   1.000
_cell.length_b   1.000
_cell.length_c   1.000
_cell.angle_alpha   90.00
_cell.angle_beta   90.00
_cell.angle_gamma   90.00
#
_symmetry.space_group_name_H-M   'P 1'
#
loop_
_entity.id
_entity.type
_entity.pdbx_description
1 polymer ?
#
loop_
_entity_poly.entity_id
_entity_poly.type
_entity_poly.pdbx_seq_one_letter_code
_entity_poly.pdbx_strand_id
1 'polypeptide(L)'
;MWEIASPEFEGGGRLFWERKLHVQGMKFVAGVDEVGRGPLAGPVVAAAVILPPTGEFTGIDDSKVLSARQRASCDDLIRSQAISIGIGAVEAEEIDQINILQATLKAMQIAVAQLNPRPDYLLVDGIVSMPTAVPQKTIARGDSRSVSIAAASIIAKVYRDALMDKYHEQYPVYNFGRNKGYGTREHRQAIKKHGCCPIHRQSFRGVKEYVVSISDQAADTLSDTIQSLDLFAIAKGHNKG
;
A
#
# COMPACT_ATOMS: atom_id res chain seq x y z
N MET A 1 -29.07 37.05 5.62
CA MET A 1 -29.34 35.70 5.08
C MET A 1 -29.18 35.78 3.58
N TRP A 2 -27.99 35.47 3.08
CA TRP A 2 -27.80 35.10 1.69
C TRP A 2 -27.59 33.58 1.72
N GLU A 3 -28.51 32.83 1.14
CA GLU A 3 -28.23 31.46 0.72
C GLU A 3 -27.35 31.58 -0.52
N ILE A 4 -26.04 31.34 -0.39
CA ILE A 4 -25.27 30.93 -1.56
C ILE A 4 -25.73 29.50 -1.84
N ALA A 5 -26.61 29.39 -2.83
CA ALA A 5 -26.87 28.14 -3.52
C ALA A 5 -25.53 27.45 -3.79
N SER A 6 -25.40 26.23 -3.26
CA SER A 6 -24.28 25.36 -3.59
C SER A 6 -24.29 25.14 -5.10
N PRO A 7 -23.20 25.44 -5.84
CA PRO A 7 -23.17 25.09 -7.24
C PRO A 7 -23.09 23.57 -7.32
N GLU A 8 -24.23 22.98 -7.68
CA GLU A 8 -24.36 21.61 -8.12
C GLU A 8 -23.43 21.39 -9.32
N PHE A 9 -22.39 20.59 -9.10
CA PHE A 9 -21.85 19.48 -9.89
C PHE A 9 -22.13 19.32 -11.41
N GLU A 10 -22.41 20.38 -12.16
CA GLU A 10 -22.56 20.30 -13.62
C GLU A 10 -21.45 21.09 -14.33
N GLY A 11 -20.51 20.38 -14.98
CA GLY A 11 -19.58 20.94 -15.96
C GLY A 11 -18.09 21.01 -15.56
N GLY A 12 -17.72 20.70 -14.32
CA GLY A 12 -16.32 20.63 -13.90
C GLY A 12 -15.69 19.28 -14.26
N GLY A 13 -15.03 19.16 -15.41
CA GLY A 13 -14.25 17.95 -15.76
C GLY A 13 -13.26 17.55 -14.66
N ARG A 14 -12.69 16.33 -14.70
CA ARG A 14 -11.83 15.76 -13.63
C ARG A 14 -10.66 16.64 -13.14
N LEU A 15 -10.29 17.68 -13.89
CA LEU A 15 -9.30 18.70 -13.51
C LEU A 15 -9.86 19.84 -12.65
N PHE A 16 -11.10 19.72 -12.15
CA PHE A 16 -11.78 20.81 -11.42
C PHE A 16 -10.94 21.34 -10.26
N TRP A 17 -10.41 20.46 -9.40
CA TRP A 17 -9.64 20.86 -8.22
C TRP A 17 -8.32 21.51 -8.58
N GLU A 18 -7.61 20.91 -9.54
CA GLU A 18 -6.36 21.42 -10.06
C GLU A 18 -6.58 22.81 -10.63
N ARG A 19 -7.53 22.99 -11.55
CA ARG A 19 -7.84 24.29 -12.17
C ARG A 19 -8.23 25.33 -11.14
N LYS A 20 -9.06 24.96 -10.15
CA LYS A 20 -9.45 25.86 -9.07
C LYS A 20 -8.24 26.39 -8.30
N LEU A 21 -7.30 25.52 -7.95
CA LEU A 21 -6.08 25.91 -7.23
C LEU A 21 -5.11 26.72 -8.09
N HIS A 22 -5.02 26.43 -9.39
CA HIS A 22 -4.20 27.22 -10.31
C HIS A 22 -4.73 28.65 -10.48
N VAL A 23 -6.06 28.85 -10.54
CA VAL A 23 -6.67 30.19 -10.54
C VAL A 23 -6.37 30.94 -9.24
N GLN A 24 -6.16 30.24 -8.13
CA GLN A 24 -5.74 30.81 -6.85
C GLN A 24 -4.22 31.07 -6.75
N GLY A 25 -3.47 30.86 -7.82
CA GLY A 25 -2.03 31.15 -7.90
C GLY A 25 -1.12 30.00 -7.46
N MET A 26 -1.66 28.83 -7.13
CA MET A 26 -0.86 27.63 -6.84
C MET A 26 -0.27 27.08 -8.15
N LYS A 27 1.05 27.01 -8.26
CA LYS A 27 1.74 26.56 -9.48
C LYS A 27 1.91 25.05 -9.50
N PHE A 28 2.25 24.47 -8.35
CA PHE A 28 2.54 23.05 -8.22
C PHE A 28 1.51 22.39 -7.31
N VAL A 29 0.49 21.80 -7.93
CA VAL A 29 -0.54 21.02 -7.22
C VAL A 29 -0.20 19.54 -7.36
N ALA A 30 0.02 18.86 -6.23
CA ALA A 30 0.27 17.42 -6.22
C ALA A 30 -0.97 16.64 -5.79
N GLY A 31 -1.31 15.59 -6.53
CA GLY A 31 -2.25 14.57 -6.08
C GLY A 31 -1.52 13.46 -5.33
N VAL A 32 -2.13 12.92 -4.29
CA VAL A 32 -1.54 11.90 -3.40
C VAL A 32 -2.56 10.80 -3.12
N ASP A 33 -2.13 9.55 -3.29
CA ASP A 33 -2.95 8.37 -3.02
C ASP A 33 -2.07 7.19 -2.57
N GLU A 34 -2.69 6.19 -1.92
CA GLU A 34 -2.05 4.97 -1.44
C GLU A 34 -2.67 3.68 -1.96
N VAL A 35 -1.88 2.61 -1.93
CA VAL A 35 -2.33 1.25 -2.14
C VAL A 35 -1.68 0.31 -1.13
N GLY A 36 -2.36 -0.80 -0.84
CA GLY A 36 -1.79 -1.85 0.01
C GLY A 36 -2.11 -1.69 1.49
N ARG A 37 -3.20 -1.04 1.87
CA ARG A 37 -3.61 -0.99 3.29
C ARG A 37 -4.19 -2.30 3.81
N GLY A 38 -5.02 -2.98 3.02
CA GLY A 38 -5.71 -4.22 3.40
C GLY A 38 -4.93 -5.55 3.27
N PRO A 39 -3.91 -5.70 2.40
CA PRO A 39 -3.12 -6.92 2.28
C PRO A 39 -2.52 -7.43 3.61
N LEU A 40 -2.39 -8.75 3.70
CA LEU A 40 -1.72 -9.44 4.80
C LEU A 40 -0.18 -9.41 4.66
N ALA A 41 0.33 -9.12 3.46
CA ALA A 41 1.75 -9.11 3.16
C ALA A 41 2.16 -7.96 2.22
N GLY A 42 3.43 -7.61 2.28
CA GLY A 42 4.08 -6.56 1.52
C GLY A 42 3.86 -5.15 2.09
N PRO A 43 4.46 -4.13 1.46
CA PRO A 43 4.41 -2.76 1.93
C PRO A 43 3.04 -2.10 1.69
N VAL A 44 2.80 -1.00 2.41
CA VAL A 44 1.91 0.06 1.95
C VAL A 44 2.73 1.01 1.09
N VAL A 45 2.20 1.39 -0.07
CA VAL A 45 2.87 2.25 -1.04
C VAL A 45 1.98 3.46 -1.30
N ALA A 46 2.56 4.65 -1.29
CA ALA A 46 1.91 5.86 -1.73
C ALA A 46 2.69 6.48 -2.89
N ALA A 47 1.99 7.25 -3.72
CA ALA A 47 2.60 8.10 -4.72
C ALA A 47 2.11 9.53 -4.57
N ALA A 48 2.93 10.47 -5.02
CA ALA A 48 2.58 11.87 -5.17
C ALA A 48 2.94 12.30 -6.59
N VAL A 49 2.02 12.97 -7.29
CA VAL A 49 2.17 13.33 -8.70
C VAL A 49 1.79 14.78 -8.92
N ILE A 50 2.72 15.55 -9.50
CA ILE A 50 2.47 16.90 -10.02
C ILE A 50 2.32 16.79 -11.53
N LEU A 51 1.14 17.15 -12.03
CA LEU A 51 0.85 17.22 -13.46
C LEU A 51 0.97 18.66 -13.97
N PRO A 52 1.31 18.87 -15.25
CA PRO A 52 1.26 20.20 -15.83
C PRO A 52 -0.20 20.73 -15.86
N PRO A 53 -0.40 22.05 -15.75
CA PRO A 53 -1.73 22.69 -15.76
C PRO A 53 -2.53 22.40 -17.03
N THR A 54 -1.80 22.14 -18.11
CA THR A 54 -2.30 21.79 -19.44
C THR A 54 -1.68 20.48 -19.84
N GLY A 55 -2.49 19.51 -20.25
CA GLY A 55 -2.05 18.22 -20.74
C GLY A 55 -3.24 17.38 -21.18
N GLU A 56 -2.98 16.35 -21.98
CA GLU A 56 -3.99 15.37 -22.35
C GLU A 56 -3.91 14.19 -21.37
N PHE A 57 -4.83 14.20 -20.41
CA PHE A 57 -4.95 13.16 -19.38
C PHE A 57 -6.14 12.22 -19.64
N THR A 58 -6.55 12.13 -20.90
CA THR A 58 -7.65 11.26 -21.33
C THR A 58 -7.32 9.81 -20.98
N GLY A 59 -8.26 9.12 -20.33
CA GLY A 59 -8.08 7.72 -19.91
C GLY A 59 -7.44 7.53 -18.53
N ILE A 60 -6.90 8.59 -17.90
CA ILE A 60 -6.51 8.54 -16.49
C ILE A 60 -7.79 8.51 -15.65
N ASP A 61 -8.00 7.38 -14.96
CA ASP A 61 -9.19 7.06 -14.18
C ASP A 61 -8.80 6.31 -12.90
N ASP A 62 -9.80 5.98 -12.07
CA ASP A 62 -9.65 5.10 -10.93
C ASP A 62 -8.89 3.83 -11.36
N SER A 63 -7.73 3.62 -10.73
CA SER A 63 -6.86 2.48 -10.99
C SER A 63 -7.60 1.14 -10.86
N LYS A 64 -8.66 1.05 -10.07
CA LYS A 64 -9.47 -0.18 -9.87
C LYS A 64 -10.38 -0.49 -11.05
N VAL A 65 -10.78 0.51 -11.81
CA VAL A 65 -11.63 0.37 -13.01
C VAL A 65 -10.79 -0.07 -14.22
N LEU A 66 -9.53 0.35 -14.27
CA LEU A 66 -8.61 0.03 -15.35
C LEU A 66 -8.10 -1.41 -15.30
N SER A 67 -8.03 -2.06 -16.46
CA SER A 67 -7.30 -3.32 -16.62
C SER A 67 -5.79 -3.13 -16.40
N ALA A 68 -5.04 -4.22 -16.16
CA ALA A 68 -3.59 -4.15 -15.97
C ALA A 68 -2.87 -3.51 -17.18
N ARG A 69 -3.32 -3.81 -18.41
CA ARG A 69 -2.79 -3.21 -19.63
C ARG A 69 -3.07 -1.72 -19.72
N GLN A 70 -4.30 -1.30 -19.42
CA GLN A 70 -4.66 0.12 -19.40
C GLN A 70 -3.89 0.89 -18.33
N ARG A 71 -3.72 0.30 -17.13
CA ARG A 71 -2.89 0.90 -16.07
C ARG A 71 -1.44 1.07 -16.50
N ALA A 72 -0.85 0.09 -17.18
CA ALA A 72 0.52 0.20 -17.69
C ALA A 72 0.64 1.36 -18.71
N SER A 73 -0.27 1.45 -19.68
CA SER A 73 -0.29 2.57 -20.63
C SER A 73 -0.50 3.93 -19.96
N CYS A 74 -1.32 3.99 -18.90
CA CYS A 74 -1.50 5.21 -18.13
C CYS A 74 -0.25 5.55 -17.30
N ASP A 75 0.42 4.57 -16.69
CA ASP A 75 1.69 4.77 -15.97
C ASP A 75 2.76 5.36 -16.90
N ASP A 76 2.91 4.82 -18.11
CA ASP A 76 3.82 5.35 -19.15
C ASP A 76 3.46 6.80 -19.50
N LEU A 77 2.17 7.09 -19.73
CA LEU A 77 1.69 8.43 -20.04
C LEU A 77 2.00 9.42 -18.90
N ILE A 78 1.68 9.04 -17.65
CA ILE A 78 1.92 9.87 -16.47
C ILE A 78 3.41 10.14 -16.31
N ARG A 79 4.27 9.13 -16.42
CA ARG A 79 5.73 9.30 -16.32
C ARG A 79 6.29 10.21 -17.41
N SER A 80 5.71 10.18 -18.61
CA SER A 80 6.17 11.03 -19.72
C SER A 80 5.73 12.50 -19.59
N GLN A 81 4.62 12.78 -18.91
CA GLN A 81 4.04 14.13 -18.84
C GLN A 81 4.15 14.80 -17.47
N ALA A 82 4.27 14.04 -16.38
CA ALA A 82 4.29 14.59 -15.04
C ALA A 82 5.51 15.51 -14.85
N ILE A 83 5.29 16.64 -14.18
CA ILE A 83 6.36 17.55 -13.78
C ILE A 83 7.25 16.86 -12.74
N SER A 84 6.64 16.14 -11.80
CA SER A 84 7.36 15.40 -10.77
C SER A 84 6.52 14.25 -10.26
N ILE A 85 7.19 13.15 -9.92
CA ILE A 85 6.59 11.96 -9.30
C ILE A 85 7.46 11.57 -8.10
N GLY A 86 6.82 11.29 -6.98
CA GLY A 86 7.45 10.69 -5.81
C GLY A 86 6.74 9.42 -5.39
N ILE A 87 7.49 8.44 -4.88
CA ILE A 87 6.97 7.14 -4.43
C ILE A 87 7.50 6.85 -3.03
N GLY A 88 6.61 6.63 -2.08
CA GLY A 88 6.97 6.21 -0.73
C GLY A 88 6.43 4.81 -0.44
N ALA A 89 7.25 4.00 0.22
CA ALA A 89 6.88 2.67 0.66
C ALA A 89 7.26 2.48 2.13
N VAL A 90 6.39 1.80 2.88
CA VAL A 90 6.65 1.39 4.27
C VAL A 90 6.41 -0.11 4.36
N GLU A 91 7.46 -0.84 4.75
CA GLU A 91 7.50 -2.31 4.78
C GLU A 91 6.70 -2.90 5.94
N ALA A 92 6.40 -4.20 5.83
CA ALA A 92 5.54 -4.93 6.77
C ALA A 92 6.01 -4.82 8.24
N GLU A 93 7.32 -4.93 8.47
CA GLU A 93 7.92 -4.79 9.81
C GLU A 93 7.59 -3.43 10.44
N GLU A 94 7.76 -2.35 9.68
CA GLU A 94 7.44 -1.02 10.21
C GLU A 94 5.93 -0.83 10.37
N ILE A 95 5.10 -1.36 9.46
CA ILE A 95 3.62 -1.36 9.60
C ILE A 95 3.22 -1.99 10.95
N ASP A 96 3.85 -3.08 11.33
CA ASP A 96 3.57 -3.76 12.60
C ASP A 96 3.96 -2.91 13.82
N GLN A 97 5.00 -2.08 13.70
CA GLN A 97 5.46 -1.19 14.78
C GLN A 97 4.59 0.04 14.96
N ILE A 98 4.19 0.70 13.87
CA ILE A 98 3.52 2.01 13.92
C ILE A 98 2.04 1.98 13.59
N ASN A 99 1.47 0.83 13.25
CA ASN A 99 0.13 0.60 12.71
C ASN A 99 -0.09 1.10 11.26
N ILE A 100 -1.11 0.53 10.61
CA ILE A 100 -1.37 0.77 9.18
C ILE A 100 -1.75 2.22 8.85
N LEU A 101 -2.40 2.95 9.78
CA LEU A 101 -2.75 4.34 9.53
C LEU A 101 -1.49 5.20 9.52
N GLN A 102 -0.61 5.08 10.51
CA GLN A 102 0.63 5.86 10.56
C GLN A 102 1.59 5.45 9.45
N ALA A 103 1.68 4.16 9.12
CA ALA A 103 2.47 3.70 7.98
C ALA A 103 1.98 4.27 6.65
N THR A 104 0.67 4.41 6.47
CA THR A 104 0.09 5.07 5.30
C THR A 104 0.52 6.54 5.24
N LEU A 105 0.35 7.28 6.34
CA LEU A 105 0.75 8.69 6.41
C LEU A 105 2.26 8.87 6.18
N LYS A 106 3.09 7.98 6.72
CA LYS A 106 4.53 7.96 6.50
C LYS A 106 4.88 7.69 5.03
N ALA A 107 4.24 6.71 4.38
CA ALA A 107 4.44 6.44 2.97
C ALA A 107 4.10 7.67 2.11
N MET A 108 2.98 8.33 2.40
CA MET A 108 2.60 9.54 1.67
C MET A 108 3.58 10.70 1.91
N GLN A 109 4.07 10.90 3.14
CA GLN A 109 5.10 11.90 3.45
C GLN A 109 6.40 11.64 2.67
N ILE A 110 6.85 10.38 2.59
CA ILE A 110 8.02 9.98 1.80
C ILE A 110 7.78 10.31 0.31
N ALA A 111 6.60 9.99 -0.22
CA ALA A 111 6.25 10.28 -1.61
C ALA A 111 6.29 11.80 -1.89
N VAL A 112 5.69 12.61 -1.03
CA VAL A 112 5.69 14.08 -1.17
C VAL A 112 7.09 14.66 -1.04
N ALA A 113 7.93 14.12 -0.15
CA ALA A 113 9.30 14.60 0.05
C ALA A 113 10.22 14.37 -1.16
N GLN A 114 9.88 13.43 -2.05
CA GLN A 114 10.61 13.18 -3.30
C GLN A 114 10.24 14.15 -4.44
N LEU A 115 9.20 14.97 -4.27
CA LEU A 115 8.77 15.89 -5.32
C LEU A 115 9.77 17.04 -5.50
N ASN A 116 10.22 17.23 -6.73
CA ASN A 116 11.01 18.38 -7.14
C ASN A 116 10.49 18.87 -8.50
N PRO A 117 9.88 20.07 -8.59
CA PRO A 117 9.74 21.08 -7.54
C PRO A 117 8.83 20.67 -6.38
N ARG A 118 9.02 21.32 -5.22
CA ARG A 118 8.15 21.13 -4.05
C ARG A 118 6.73 21.61 -4.37
N PRO A 119 5.68 20.88 -3.96
CA PRO A 119 4.30 21.30 -4.19
C PRO A 119 3.90 22.51 -3.33
N ASP A 120 3.09 23.39 -3.92
CA ASP A 120 2.42 24.50 -3.24
C ASP A 120 1.15 24.03 -2.51
N TYR A 121 0.49 22.99 -3.04
CA TYR A 121 -0.76 22.45 -2.51
C TYR A 121 -0.88 20.95 -2.75
N LEU A 122 -1.48 20.23 -1.80
CA LEU A 122 -1.75 18.79 -1.88
C LEU A 122 -3.24 18.48 -2.01
N LEU A 123 -3.60 17.64 -2.96
CA LEU A 123 -4.89 16.97 -3.06
C LEU A 123 -4.69 15.52 -2.63
N VAL A 124 -5.35 15.09 -1.55
CA VAL A 124 -5.09 13.79 -0.91
C VAL A 124 -6.35 12.93 -0.98
N ASP A 125 -6.24 11.67 -1.42
CA ASP A 125 -7.38 10.76 -1.37
C ASP A 125 -7.82 10.47 0.07
N GLY A 126 -9.12 10.26 0.25
CA GLY A 126 -9.71 9.89 1.52
C GLY A 126 -10.07 11.08 2.41
N ILE A 127 -10.03 10.86 3.72
CA ILE A 127 -10.56 11.79 4.73
C ILE A 127 -9.52 12.24 5.76
N VAL A 128 -8.33 11.63 5.77
CA VAL A 128 -7.28 11.90 6.75
C VAL A 128 -6.23 12.78 6.10
N SER A 129 -5.92 13.90 6.74
CA SER A 129 -4.84 14.79 6.32
C SER A 129 -3.48 14.25 6.73
N MET A 130 -2.46 14.54 5.92
CA MET A 130 -1.08 14.26 6.27
C MET A 130 -0.53 15.31 7.24
N PRO A 131 0.35 14.93 8.19
CA PRO A 131 1.07 15.90 9.01
C PRO A 131 2.19 16.56 8.18
N THR A 132 1.87 17.69 7.54
CA THR A 132 2.82 18.48 6.73
C THR A 132 2.48 19.95 6.77
N ALA A 133 3.49 20.81 6.56
CA ALA A 133 3.32 22.26 6.46
C ALA A 133 2.73 22.69 5.11
N VAL A 134 2.73 21.82 4.09
CA VAL A 134 2.13 22.14 2.78
C VAL A 134 0.60 22.19 2.93
N PRO A 135 -0.06 23.27 2.50
CA PRO A 135 -1.52 23.34 2.46
C PRO A 135 -2.12 22.14 1.70
N GLN A 136 -3.23 21.62 2.20
CA GLN A 136 -3.80 20.39 1.64
C GLN A 136 -5.31 20.35 1.73
N LYS A 137 -5.90 19.51 0.87
CA LYS A 137 -7.30 19.16 0.88
C LYS A 137 -7.47 17.65 0.74
N THR A 138 -8.19 17.05 1.68
CA THR A 138 -8.67 15.68 1.55
C THR A 138 -9.92 15.65 0.68
N ILE A 139 -10.01 14.64 -0.18
CA ILE A 139 -11.13 14.41 -1.10
C ILE A 139 -11.54 12.95 -0.98
N ALA A 140 -12.71 12.70 -0.40
CA ALA A 140 -13.29 11.36 -0.41
C ALA A 140 -13.54 10.91 -1.85
N ARG A 141 -13.01 9.72 -2.20
CA ARG A 141 -12.99 9.17 -3.57
C ARG A 141 -12.33 10.13 -4.55
N GLY A 142 -11.19 10.66 -4.14
CA GLY A 142 -10.39 11.64 -4.86
C GLY A 142 -9.89 11.10 -6.20
N ASP A 143 -9.58 9.81 -6.28
CA ASP A 143 -9.25 9.09 -7.50
C ASP A 143 -10.29 9.29 -8.63
N SER A 144 -11.57 9.33 -8.29
CA SER A 144 -12.66 9.59 -9.26
C SER A 144 -12.92 11.08 -9.53
N ARG A 145 -12.33 12.00 -8.74
CA ARG A 145 -12.69 13.42 -8.69
C ARG A 145 -11.54 14.39 -9.00
N SER A 146 -10.30 13.90 -9.06
CA SER A 146 -9.09 14.68 -9.29
C SER A 146 -8.14 13.85 -10.14
N VAL A 147 -7.70 14.41 -11.27
CA VAL A 147 -6.78 13.73 -12.19
C VAL A 147 -5.43 13.48 -11.53
N SER A 148 -4.93 14.42 -10.74
CA SER A 148 -3.65 14.24 -10.05
C SER A 148 -3.70 13.13 -9.00
N ILE A 149 -4.81 13.00 -8.26
CA ILE A 149 -5.02 11.86 -7.34
C ILE A 149 -5.15 10.55 -8.13
N ALA A 150 -5.92 10.54 -9.22
CA ALA A 150 -6.04 9.37 -10.10
C ALA A 150 -4.67 8.92 -10.63
N ALA A 151 -3.83 9.86 -11.05
CA ALA A 151 -2.48 9.57 -11.51
C ALA A 151 -1.63 8.96 -10.38
N ALA A 152 -1.66 9.53 -9.16
CA ALA A 152 -0.99 8.95 -8.00
C ALA A 152 -1.48 7.52 -7.70
N SER A 153 -2.79 7.27 -7.78
CA SER A 153 -3.37 5.93 -7.59
C SER A 153 -2.77 4.89 -8.55
N ILE A 154 -2.60 5.28 -9.82
CA ILE A 154 -2.06 4.41 -10.88
C ILE A 154 -0.58 4.14 -10.63
N ILE A 155 0.23 5.19 -10.38
CA ILE A 155 1.66 5.05 -10.10
C ILE A 155 1.87 4.12 -8.89
N ALA A 156 1.16 4.37 -7.79
CA ALA A 156 1.28 3.57 -6.57
C ALA A 156 0.87 2.11 -6.82
N LYS A 157 -0.23 1.89 -7.56
CA LYS A 157 -0.74 0.56 -7.90
C LYS A 157 0.22 -0.24 -8.78
N VAL A 158 0.73 0.36 -9.85
CA VAL A 158 1.66 -0.29 -10.78
C VAL A 158 2.98 -0.62 -10.05
N TYR A 159 3.51 0.32 -9.28
CA TYR A 159 4.72 0.10 -8.49
C TYR A 159 4.55 -1.04 -7.49
N ARG A 160 3.46 -1.02 -6.70
CA ARG A 160 3.21 -2.06 -5.70
C ARG A 160 2.97 -3.42 -6.33
N ASP A 161 2.22 -3.50 -7.42
CA ASP A 161 1.95 -4.78 -8.08
C ASP A 161 3.24 -5.42 -8.62
N ALA A 162 4.16 -4.62 -9.17
CA ALA A 162 5.47 -5.07 -9.61
C ALA A 162 6.35 -5.54 -8.43
N LEU A 163 6.29 -4.89 -7.27
CA LEU A 163 6.95 -5.38 -6.06
C LEU A 163 6.39 -6.73 -5.61
N MET A 164 5.07 -6.90 -5.64
CA MET A 164 4.45 -8.18 -5.26
C MET A 164 4.78 -9.31 -6.24
N ASP A 165 5.02 -8.99 -7.53
CA ASP A 165 5.52 -9.98 -8.50
C ASP A 165 6.96 -10.39 -8.17
N LYS A 166 7.84 -9.47 -7.79
CA LYS A 166 9.19 -9.81 -7.30
C LYS A 166 9.16 -10.64 -6.02
N TYR A 167 8.25 -10.34 -5.10
CA TYR A 167 8.05 -11.15 -3.91
C TYR A 167 7.51 -12.55 -4.22
N HIS A 168 6.77 -12.72 -5.32
CA HIS A 168 6.34 -14.04 -5.76
C HIS A 168 7.51 -14.92 -6.17
N GLU A 169 8.51 -14.36 -6.85
CA GLU A 169 9.73 -15.08 -7.23
C GLU A 169 10.50 -15.57 -5.98
N GLN A 170 10.56 -14.74 -4.94
CA GLN A 170 11.23 -15.07 -3.67
C GLN A 170 10.43 -16.05 -2.80
N TYR A 171 9.11 -15.91 -2.79
CA TYR A 171 8.21 -16.69 -1.92
C TYR A 171 7.06 -17.30 -2.75
N PRO A 172 7.37 -18.25 -3.66
CA PRO A 172 6.40 -18.75 -4.64
C PRO A 172 5.19 -19.43 -4.02
N VAL A 173 5.37 -20.07 -2.85
CA VAL A 173 4.32 -20.83 -2.14
C VAL A 173 3.09 -19.99 -1.75
N TYR A 174 3.21 -18.66 -1.67
CA TYR A 174 2.11 -17.76 -1.28
C TYR A 174 1.35 -17.16 -2.47
N ASN A 175 1.80 -17.40 -3.71
CA ASN A 175 1.17 -16.88 -4.94
C ASN A 175 0.94 -15.36 -4.96
N PHE A 176 1.93 -14.59 -4.49
CA PHE A 176 1.85 -13.12 -4.44
C PHE A 176 1.62 -12.47 -5.81
N GLY A 177 2.06 -13.10 -6.90
CA GLY A 177 1.89 -12.56 -8.24
C GLY A 177 0.41 -12.45 -8.63
N ARG A 178 -0.43 -13.34 -8.11
CA ARG A 178 -1.88 -13.31 -8.32
C ARG A 178 -2.62 -12.53 -7.25
N ASN A 179 -2.39 -12.86 -5.97
CA ASN A 179 -3.19 -12.29 -4.88
C ASN A 179 -2.67 -10.95 -4.36
N LYS A 180 -1.48 -10.49 -4.78
CA LYS A 180 -0.86 -9.21 -4.40
C LYS A 180 -0.77 -8.98 -2.88
N GLY A 181 -0.70 -10.07 -2.11
CA GLY A 181 -0.67 -10.08 -0.64
C GLY A 181 -2.04 -10.01 0.04
N TYR A 182 -3.14 -9.89 -0.71
CA TYR A 182 -4.49 -9.89 -0.12
C TYR A 182 -4.81 -11.26 0.49
N GLY A 183 -5.54 -11.25 1.61
CA GLY A 183 -5.93 -12.46 2.35
C GLY A 183 -7.01 -13.27 1.65
N THR A 184 -6.76 -13.70 0.41
CA THR A 184 -7.59 -14.66 -0.34
C THR A 184 -7.60 -16.02 0.35
N ARG A 185 -8.55 -16.89 -0.01
CA ARG A 185 -8.61 -18.26 0.52
C ARG A 185 -7.30 -19.01 0.29
N GLU A 186 -6.74 -18.89 -0.91
CA GLU A 186 -5.45 -19.48 -1.30
C GLU A 186 -4.31 -18.98 -0.41
N HIS A 187 -4.20 -17.66 -0.25
CA HIS A 187 -3.13 -17.06 0.54
C HIS A 187 -3.19 -17.49 2.01
N ARG A 188 -4.38 -17.48 2.63
CA ARG A 188 -4.55 -17.93 4.02
C ARG A 188 -4.24 -19.42 4.20
N GLN A 189 -4.56 -20.24 3.20
CA GLN A 189 -4.21 -21.67 3.22
C GLN A 189 -2.69 -21.86 3.11
N ALA A 190 -2.00 -21.06 2.29
CA ALA A 190 -0.55 -21.08 2.19
C ALA A 190 0.11 -20.71 3.53
N ILE A 191 -0.36 -19.64 4.20
CA ILE A 191 0.12 -19.25 5.54
C ILE A 191 -0.08 -20.39 6.54
N LYS A 192 -1.28 -21.00 6.58
CA LYS A 192 -1.56 -22.11 7.48
C LYS A 192 -0.65 -23.33 7.25
N LYS A 193 -0.28 -23.59 6.00
CA LYS A 193 0.52 -24.77 5.62
C LYS A 193 2.03 -24.54 5.76
N HIS A 194 2.50 -23.33 5.46
CA HIS A 194 3.92 -23.02 5.30
C HIS A 194 4.46 -22.03 6.36
N GLY A 195 3.60 -21.50 7.22
CA GLY A 195 3.95 -20.44 8.17
C GLY A 195 3.97 -19.06 7.52
N CYS A 196 4.44 -18.06 8.27
CA CYS A 196 4.63 -16.71 7.77
C CYS A 196 6.02 -16.53 7.15
N CYS A 197 6.12 -15.73 6.09
CA CYS A 197 7.40 -15.24 5.55
C CYS A 197 7.69 -13.78 5.98
N PRO A 198 8.93 -13.27 5.81
CA PRO A 198 9.36 -11.96 6.34
C PRO A 198 8.51 -10.75 5.93
N ILE A 199 7.80 -10.82 4.81
CA ILE A 199 6.97 -9.70 4.33
C ILE A 199 5.52 -9.76 4.82
N HIS A 200 5.14 -10.74 5.65
CA HIS A 200 3.82 -10.76 6.27
C HIS A 200 3.74 -9.75 7.42
N ARG A 201 2.58 -9.11 7.54
CA ARG A 201 2.25 -8.15 8.61
C ARG A 201 1.77 -8.91 9.82
N GLN A 202 2.68 -9.18 10.75
CA GLN A 202 2.48 -10.05 11.90
C GLN A 202 1.40 -9.52 12.85
N SER A 203 1.11 -8.22 12.84
CA SER A 203 0.03 -7.62 13.63
C SER A 203 -1.37 -7.86 13.04
N PHE A 204 -1.49 -8.30 11.79
CA PHE A 204 -2.77 -8.42 11.08
C PHE A 204 -3.49 -9.73 11.42
N ARG A 205 -4.81 -9.67 11.55
CA ARG A 205 -5.67 -10.86 11.66
C ARG A 205 -5.54 -11.72 10.39
N GLY A 206 -5.33 -13.02 10.57
CA GLY A 206 -5.04 -13.97 9.50
C GLY A 206 -3.54 -14.24 9.30
N VAL A 207 -2.68 -13.48 9.98
CA VAL A 207 -1.22 -13.69 10.06
C VAL A 207 -0.82 -13.95 11.51
N LYS A 208 -1.26 -13.10 12.44
CA LYS A 208 -0.87 -13.15 13.86
C LYS A 208 -1.09 -14.51 14.53
N GLU A 209 -2.06 -15.29 14.05
CA GLU A 209 -2.38 -16.62 14.57
C GLU A 209 -1.34 -17.69 14.15
N TYR A 210 -0.45 -17.35 13.22
CA TYR A 210 0.58 -18.24 12.65
C TYR A 210 2.00 -17.69 12.83
N VAL A 211 2.15 -16.65 13.67
CA VAL A 211 3.46 -16.15 14.09
C VAL A 211 3.96 -17.09 15.18
N VAL A 212 5.05 -17.81 14.90
CA VAL A 212 5.65 -18.70 15.88
C VAL A 212 6.30 -17.83 16.95
N SER A 213 5.84 -17.91 18.19
CA SER A 213 6.52 -17.25 19.29
C SER A 213 7.80 -18.03 19.60
N ILE A 214 8.90 -17.32 19.93
CA ILE A 214 10.16 -17.97 20.32
C ILE A 214 9.96 -18.89 21.54
N SER A 215 8.95 -18.61 22.38
CA SER A 215 8.53 -19.50 23.48
C SER A 215 7.99 -20.86 23.02
N ASP A 216 7.33 -20.94 21.86
CA ASP A 216 6.73 -22.18 21.36
C ASP A 216 7.79 -23.12 20.78
N GLN A 217 8.82 -22.58 20.11
CA GLN A 217 9.94 -23.39 19.59
C GLN A 217 10.80 -24.01 20.69
N ALA A 218 11.02 -23.27 21.79
CA ALA A 218 11.73 -23.78 22.96
C ALA A 218 10.93 -24.89 23.66
N ALA A 219 9.59 -24.76 23.71
CA ALA A 219 8.71 -25.77 24.31
C ALA A 219 8.67 -27.07 23.48
N ASP A 220 8.60 -26.98 22.15
CA ASP A 220 8.61 -28.16 21.27
C ASP A 220 9.97 -28.87 21.30
N THR A 221 11.09 -28.13 21.27
CA THR A 221 12.42 -28.76 21.38
C THR A 221 12.68 -29.38 22.75
N LEU A 222 12.19 -28.79 23.85
CA LEU A 222 12.24 -29.39 25.18
C LEU A 222 11.36 -30.65 25.26
N SER A 223 10.15 -30.64 24.70
CA SER A 223 9.24 -31.78 24.66
C SER A 223 9.83 -32.96 23.88
N ASP A 224 10.38 -32.71 22.68
CA ASP A 224 11.04 -33.73 21.86
C ASP A 224 12.29 -34.31 22.55
N THR A 225 13.05 -33.47 23.25
CA THR A 225 14.22 -33.91 24.01
C THR A 225 13.82 -34.79 25.19
N ILE A 226 12.78 -34.42 25.95
CA ILE A 226 12.28 -35.22 27.08
C ILE A 226 11.73 -36.57 26.60
N GLN A 227 10.93 -36.59 25.52
CA GLN A 227 10.46 -37.85 24.94
C GLN A 227 11.60 -38.76 24.48
N SER A 228 12.67 -38.19 23.91
CA SER A 228 13.84 -38.96 23.48
C SER A 228 14.61 -39.57 24.66
N LEU A 229 14.68 -38.87 25.80
CA LEU A 229 15.32 -39.32 27.03
C LEU A 229 14.50 -40.41 27.73
N ASP A 230 13.17 -40.28 27.77
CA ASP A 230 12.26 -41.30 28.32
C ASP A 230 12.28 -42.60 27.49
N LEU A 231 12.34 -42.50 26.16
CA LEU A 231 12.52 -43.67 25.29
C LEU A 231 13.85 -44.40 25.56
N PHE A 232 14.93 -43.64 25.80
CA PHE A 232 16.25 -44.19 26.13
C PHE A 232 16.28 -44.86 27.51
N ALA A 233 15.55 -44.32 28.49
CA ALA A 233 15.45 -44.90 29.83
C ALA A 233 14.68 -46.23 29.82
N ILE A 234 13.59 -46.32 29.06
CA ILE A 234 12.79 -47.56 28.90
C ILE A 234 13.59 -48.65 28.17
N ALA A 235 14.41 -48.28 27.17
CA ALA A 235 15.26 -49.23 26.44
C ALA A 235 16.40 -49.83 27.30
N LYS A 236 16.86 -49.12 28.35
CA LYS A 236 17.90 -49.59 29.26
C LYS A 236 17.38 -50.45 30.44
N GLY A 237 16.07 -50.53 30.63
CA GLY A 237 15.43 -51.28 31.72
C GLY A 237 15.18 -52.78 31.47
N HIS A 238 15.41 -53.28 30.25
CA HIS A 238 15.06 -54.66 29.87
C HIS A 238 16.23 -55.65 29.76
N ASN A 239 17.35 -55.39 30.45
CA ASN A 239 18.44 -56.37 30.47
C ASN A 239 19.02 -56.57 31.87
N LYS A 240 18.45 -57.56 32.57
CA LYS A 240 18.99 -58.45 33.63
C LYS A 240 17.78 -59.20 34.21
N GLY A 241 17.60 -60.51 34.02
CA GLY A 241 18.63 -61.55 33.99
C GLY A 241 19.02 -61.87 35.42
#